data_AF-A0AA43CA71-F1
#
_entry.id   AF-A0AA43CA71-F1
#
_cell.length_a   1.000
_cell.length_b   1.000
_cell.length_c   1.000
_cell.angle_alpha   90.00
_cell.angle_beta   90.00
_cell.angle_gamma   90.00
#
_symmetry.space_group_name_H-M   'P 1'
#
loop_
_entity.id
_entity.type
_entity.pdbx_description
1 polymer ?
#
loop_
_entity_poly.entity_id
_entity_poly.type
_entity_poly.pdbx_seq_one_letter_code
_entity_poly.pdbx_strand_id
1 'polypeptide(L)' 'MNFSIDRRRFLKIGAQAALCSAFPVSAMASIDRLLGSKRMLSLYNTHTRESLDVCYYAHGQYSSTSLTKIDHIL' A
#
# COMPACT_ATOMS: atom_id res chain seq x y z
N MET A 1 4.22 34.48 29.11
CA MET A 1 2.99 33.68 29.31
C MET A 1 3.39 32.37 29.97
N ASN A 2 3.21 32.23 31.30
CA ASN A 2 3.50 30.99 32.02
C ASN A 2 2.32 30.02 31.84
N PHE A 3 2.49 29.00 31.01
CA PHE A 3 1.53 27.89 30.92
C PHE A 3 1.77 26.96 32.11
N SER A 4 1.05 27.17 33.22
CA SER A 4 0.97 26.15 34.27
C SER A 4 0.18 24.96 33.70
N ILE A 5 0.87 23.83 33.52
CA ILE A 5 0.25 22.60 33.05
C ILE A 5 -0.37 21.90 34.26
N ASP A 6 -1.69 22.06 34.41
CA ASP A 6 -2.43 21.29 35.40
C ASP A 6 -2.55 19.82 35.00
N ARG A 7 -2.57 18.92 35.99
CA ARG A 7 -2.74 17.46 35.81
C ARG A 7 -3.91 17.12 34.89
N ARG A 8 -5.01 17.87 34.98
CA ARG A 8 -6.21 17.68 34.13
C ARG A 8 -5.97 18.08 32.67
N ARG A 9 -5.17 19.13 32.41
CA ARG A 9 -4.78 19.51 31.05
C ARG A 9 -3.82 18.48 30.46
N PHE A 10 -2.84 18.03 31.25
CA PHE A 10 -1.93 16.96 30.84
C PHE A 10 -2.70 15.70 30.43
N LEU A 11 -3.67 15.27 31.24
CA LEU A 11 -4.48 14.08 30.93
C LEU A 11 -5.34 14.24 29.67
N LYS A 12 -5.92 15.43 29.45
CA LYS A 12 -6.68 15.73 28.23
C LYS A 12 -5.81 15.69 26.98
N ILE A 13 -4.61 16.28 27.05
CA ILE A 13 -3.66 16.28 25.94
C ILE A 13 -3.18 14.85 25.66
N GLY A 14 -2.84 14.07 26.70
CA GLY A 14 -2.45 12.67 26.57
C GLY A 14 -3.55 11.80 25.97
N ALA A 15 -4.80 11.97 26.42
CA ALA A 15 -5.95 11.25 25.86
C ALA A 15 -6.19 11.61 24.39
N GLN A 16 -6.09 12.89 24.03
CA GLN A 16 -6.26 13.34 22.64
C GLN A 16 -5.12 12.84 21.74
N ALA A 17 -3.88 12.85 22.23
CA ALA A 17 -2.73 12.30 21.52
C ALA A 17 -2.86 10.78 21.29
N ALA A 18 -3.33 10.03 22.29
CA ALA A 18 -3.56 8.59 22.17
C ALA A 18 -4.66 8.24 21.15
N LEU A 19 -5.72 9.04 21.08
CA LEU A 19 -6.77 8.85 20.05
C LEU A 19 -6.25 9.13 18.64
N CYS A 20 -5.41 10.16 18.48
CA CYS A 20 -4.78 10.48 17.19
C CYS A 20 -3.77 9.41 16.74
N SER A 21 -3.08 8.74 17.66
CA SER A 21 -2.15 7.66 17.32
C SER A 21 -2.84 6.32 17.05
N ALA A 22 -4.00 6.06 17.67
CA ALA A 22 -4.77 4.83 17.48
C ALA A 22 -5.47 4.76 16.11
N PHE A 23 -5.79 5.90 15.49
CA PHE A 23 -6.47 5.96 14.20
C PHE A 23 -5.69 6.83 13.20
N PRO A 24 -4.58 6.33 12.63
CA PRO A 24 -3.81 7.08 11.64
C PRO A 24 -4.52 7.00 10.29
N VAL A 25 -5.63 7.74 10.14
CA VAL A 25 -6.48 7.77 8.94
C VAL A 25 -5.66 8.03 7.66
N SER A 26 -4.65 8.90 7.74
CA SER A 26 -3.74 9.21 6.64
C SER A 26 -2.82 8.05 6.26
N ALA A 27 -2.33 7.26 7.23
CA ALA A 27 -1.51 6.08 6.97
C ALA A 27 -2.35 4.91 6.45
N MET A 28 -3.61 4.79 6.88
CA MET A 28 -4.51 3.76 6.34
C MET A 28 -4.89 4.06 4.87
N ALA A 29 -5.12 5.33 4.52
CA ALA A 29 -5.41 5.72 3.14
C ALA A 29 -4.24 5.44 2.16
N SER A 30 -2.98 5.55 2.62
CA SER A 30 -1.82 5.22 1.79
C SER A 30 -1.66 3.70 1.59
N ILE A 31 -1.99 2.90 2.61
CA ILE A 31 -2.01 1.44 2.53
C ILE A 31 -3.07 0.96 1.54
N ASP A 32 -4.28 1.53 1.58
CA ASP A 32 -5.36 1.15 0.65
C ASP A 32 -4.99 1.45 -0.82
N ARG A 33 -4.32 2.59 -1.07
CA ARG A 33 -3.74 2.90 -2.38
C ARG A 33 -2.67 1.89 -2.82
N LEU A 34 -1.82 1.44 -1.91
CA LEU A 34 -0.77 0.48 -2.22
C LEU A 34 -1.33 -0.92 -2.48
N LEU A 35 -2.27 -1.38 -1.66
CA LEU A 35 -2.91 -2.69 -1.81
C LEU A 35 -3.85 -2.72 -3.02
N GLY A 36 -4.58 -1.63 -3.29
CA GLY A 36 -5.46 -1.50 -4.45
C GLY A 36 -4.75 -1.31 -5.79
N SER A 37 -3.44 -1.04 -5.79
CA SER A 37 -2.68 -0.82 -7.02
C SER A 37 -2.46 -2.14 -7.77
N LYS A 38 -3.17 -2.30 -8.88
CA LYS A 38 -2.95 -3.39 -9.85
C LYS A 38 -1.76 -3.02 -10.74
N ARG A 39 -0.83 -3.95 -10.93
CA ARG A 39 0.26 -3.81 -11.91
C ARG A 39 0.00 -4.75 -13.08
N MET A 40 -0.04 -4.16 -14.27
CA MET A 40 -0.16 -4.88 -15.53
C MET A 40 1.19 -4.87 -16.25
N LEU A 41 1.44 -5.92 -17.03
CA LEU A 41 2.58 -6.03 -17.91
C LEU A 41 2.09 -6.50 -19.27
N SER A 42 2.43 -5.74 -20.30
CA SER A 42 2.23 -6.13 -21.68
C SER A 42 3.59 -6.30 -22.36
N LEU A 43 3.85 -7.48 -22.91
CA LEU A 43 5.13 -7.85 -23.50
C LEU A 43 4.92 -8.49 -24.88
N TYR A 44 5.85 -8.28 -25.78
CA TYR A 44 5.88 -8.93 -27.09
C TYR A 44 7.28 -9.49 -27.33
N ASN A 45 7.40 -10.80 -27.47
CA ASN A 45 8.66 -11.45 -27.81
C ASN A 45 8.85 -11.42 -29.33
N THR A 46 9.88 -10.72 -29.79
CA THR A 46 10.17 -10.54 -31.22
C THR A 46 10.71 -11.79 -31.90
N HIS A 47 11.27 -12.72 -31.13
CA HIS A 47 11.86 -13.97 -31.61
C HIS A 47 10.81 -15.08 -31.76
N THR A 48 9.90 -15.23 -30.80
CA THR A 48 8.82 -16.24 -30.85
C THR A 48 7.52 -15.70 -31.45
N ARG A 49 7.39 -14.38 -31.59
CA ARG A 49 6.15 -13.65 -31.99
C ARG A 49 4.99 -13.83 -31.01
N GLU A 50 5.28 -14.22 -29.78
CA GLU A 50 4.28 -14.33 -28.72
C GLU A 50 4.03 -12.97 -28.07
N SER A 51 2.78 -12.72 -27.69
CA SER A 51 2.39 -11.56 -26.89
C SER A 51 1.80 -12.00 -25.56
N LEU A 52 2.08 -11.22 -24.52
CA LEU A 52 1.56 -11.41 -23.17
C LEU A 52 0.93 -10.10 -22.71
N ASP A 53 -0.29 -10.17 -22.18
CA ASP A 53 -0.87 -9.08 -21.40
C ASP A 53 -1.44 -9.66 -20.11
N VAL A 54 -0.85 -9.28 -18.97
CA VAL A 54 -1.13 -9.95 -17.71
C VAL A 54 -1.03 -9.01 -16.52
N CYS A 55 -1.98 -9.12 -15.59
CA CYS A 55 -1.86 -8.54 -14.26
C CYS A 55 -1.02 -9.47 -13.38
N TYR A 56 0.18 -9.02 -13.00
CA TYR A 56 1.13 -9.81 -12.21
C TYR A 56 1.12 -9.47 -10.73
N TYR A 57 0.51 -8.35 -10.35
CA TYR A 57 0.39 -7.91 -8.96
C TYR A 57 -0.98 -7.25 -8.73
N ALA A 58 -1.70 -7.69 -7.71
CA ALA A 58 -2.97 -7.10 -7.29
C ALA A 58 -3.22 -7.40 -5.80
N HIS A 59 -3.93 -6.52 -5.11
CA HIS A 59 -4.32 -6.72 -3.70
C HIS A 59 -3.12 -6.99 -2.77
N GLY A 60 -1.99 -6.33 -3.04
CA GLY A 60 -0.77 -6.51 -2.25
C GLY A 60 0.04 -7.77 -2.57
N GLN A 61 -0.41 -8.62 -3.51
CA GLN A 61 0.18 -9.94 -3.76
C GLN A 61 0.60 -10.12 -5.21
N TYR A 62 1.66 -10.91 -5.40
CA TYR A 62 2.09 -11.37 -6.72
C TYR A 62 1.30 -12.61 -7.13
N SER A 63 0.90 -12.65 -8.40
CA SER A 63 0.27 -13.83 -8.99
C SER A 63 1.35 -14.79 -9.49
N SER A 64 1.52 -15.94 -8.84
CA SER A 64 2.48 -16.98 -9.26
C SER A 64 2.23 -17.43 -10.70
N THR A 65 0.97 -17.67 -11.06
CA THR A 65 0.57 -18.04 -12.42
C THR A 65 0.97 -16.97 -13.44
N SER A 66 0.80 -15.69 -13.10
CA SER A 66 1.20 -14.58 -13.98
C SER A 66 2.72 -14.51 -14.12
N LEU A 67 3.46 -14.68 -13.02
CA LEU A 67 4.92 -14.70 -13.03
C LEU A 67 5.47 -15.86 -13.87
N THR A 68 4.89 -17.05 -13.80
CA THR A 68 5.27 -18.18 -14.66
C THR A 68 5.05 -17.88 -16.14
N LYS A 69 3.97 -17.17 -16.50
CA LYS A 69 3.74 -16.76 -17.89
C LYS A 69 4.76 -15.73 -18.37
N ILE A 70 5.17 -14.83 -17.49
CA ILE A 70 6.21 -13.83 -17.77
C ILE A 70 7.55 -14.54 -18.01
N ASP A 71 7.92 -15.47 -17.12
CA ASP A 71 9.15 -16.26 -17.21
C ASP A 71 9.20 -17.13 -18.48
N HIS A 72 8.05 -17.62 -18.95
CA HIS A 72 7.99 -18.42 -20.18
C HIS A 72 8.25 -17.63 -21.47
N ILE A 73 7.91 -16.34 -21.49
CA ILE A 73 7.96 -15.50 -22.70
C ILE A 73 9.25 -14.65 -22.75
N LEU A 74 9.94 -14.45 -21.62
CA LEU A 74 11.27 -13.83 -21.56
C LEU A 74 12.37 -14.81 -21.96
#